data_AF-A0A9N9INJ3-F1
#
_entry.id   AF-A0A9N9INJ3-F1
#
_cell.length_a   1.000
_cell.length_b   1.000
_cell.length_c   1.000
_cell.angle_alpha   90.00
_cell.angle_beta   90.00
_cell.angle_gamma   90.00
#
_symmetry.space_group_name_H-M   'P 1'
#
loop_
_entity.id
_entity.type
_entity.pdbx_description
1 polymer ?
#
loop_
_entity_poly.entity_id
_entity_poly.type
_entity_poly.pdbx_seq_one_letter_code
_entity_poly.pdbx_strand_id
1 'polypeptide(L)'
;MVNANEWLNQKIPKNQRAQITQLSIYKHCQIGHTTHNNGCNYCNNRNQNSDSAAPNYQFYNTTLEGELDLNDFVNLQQLYICDQHQDLNLKTDKCKSLTRLVIYNFQSVKIILYTQRLVGDLAFEKILDYQIAITKNKLMWLDLLIYYQQEVLQNDNTFFRKELEKAKNELSNVLTIEEIT
;
A
#
# COMPACT_ATOMS: atom_id res chain seq x y z
N MET A 1 -3.40 -10.41 12.61
CA MET A 1 -4.22 -9.54 11.75
C MET A 1 -5.52 -9.25 12.48
N VAL A 2 -6.29 -8.26 12.06
CA VAL A 2 -7.56 -7.89 12.69
C VAL A 2 -8.63 -7.77 11.62
N ASN A 3 -9.85 -8.20 11.92
CA ASN A 3 -10.97 -8.04 10.99
C ASN A 3 -11.18 -6.55 10.68
N ALA A 4 -11.21 -6.21 9.39
CA ALA A 4 -11.20 -4.82 8.94
C ALA A 4 -12.48 -4.05 9.35
N ASN A 5 -13.65 -4.68 9.24
CA ASN A 5 -14.93 -4.07 9.62
C ASN A 5 -15.07 -3.89 11.14
N GLU A 6 -14.66 -4.88 11.94
CA GLU A 6 -14.65 -4.76 13.40
C GLU A 6 -13.72 -3.63 13.86
N TRP A 7 -12.51 -3.59 13.30
CA TRP A 7 -11.54 -2.54 13.57
C TRP A 7 -12.09 -1.16 13.18
N LEU A 8 -12.73 -1.03 12.02
CA LEU A 8 -13.33 0.22 11.56
C LEU A 8 -14.46 0.69 12.49
N ASN A 9 -15.31 -0.24 12.96
CA ASN A 9 -16.38 0.05 13.93
C ASN A 9 -15.82 0.53 15.28
N GLN A 10 -14.69 -0.03 15.73
CA GLN A 10 -14.04 0.36 16.96
C GLN A 10 -13.38 1.76 16.85
N LYS A 11 -12.75 2.06 15.71
CA LYS A 11 -11.96 3.30 15.53
C LYS A 11 -12.78 4.49 15.05
N ILE A 12 -13.82 4.26 14.28
CA ILE A 12 -14.68 5.32 13.72
C ILE A 12 -16.15 4.95 13.94
N PRO A 13 -16.82 5.59 14.92
CA PRO A 13 -18.25 5.46 15.14
C PRO A 13 -19.05 5.77 13.87
N LYS A 14 -20.11 4.99 13.60
CA LYS A 14 -20.90 5.11 12.35
C LYS A 14 -21.43 6.52 12.09
N ASN A 15 -21.87 7.22 13.13
CA ASN A 15 -22.40 8.58 13.02
C ASN A 15 -21.36 9.63 12.59
N GLN A 16 -20.05 9.33 12.68
CA GLN A 16 -18.98 10.23 12.21
C GLN A 16 -18.58 9.96 10.75
N ARG A 17 -18.93 8.79 10.19
CA ARG A 17 -18.36 8.32 8.92
C ARG A 17 -18.70 9.19 7.73
N ALA A 18 -19.93 9.69 7.68
CA ALA A 18 -20.39 10.55 6.60
C ALA A 18 -19.65 11.89 6.53
N GLN A 19 -18.99 12.34 7.60
CA GLN A 19 -18.28 13.63 7.62
C GLN A 19 -16.84 13.51 7.08
N ILE A 20 -16.33 12.30 6.94
CA ILE A 20 -14.93 12.03 6.62
C ILE A 20 -14.68 12.21 5.14
N THR A 21 -13.69 13.03 4.82
CA THR A 21 -13.24 13.25 3.44
C THR A 21 -11.92 12.53 3.14
N GLN A 22 -11.12 12.19 4.16
CA GLN A 22 -9.88 11.44 3.99
C GLN A 22 -9.70 10.34 5.04
N LEU A 23 -9.34 9.15 4.57
CA LEU A 23 -8.97 8.01 5.41
C LEU A 23 -7.63 7.43 4.93
N SER A 24 -6.70 7.26 5.86
CA SER A 24 -5.40 6.65 5.60
C SER A 24 -5.11 5.55 6.63
N ILE A 25 -4.75 4.37 6.16
CA ILE A 25 -4.48 3.18 6.98
C ILE A 25 -3.12 2.62 6.58
N TYR A 26 -2.18 2.58 7.52
CA TYR A 26 -0.81 2.14 7.30
C TYR A 26 -0.50 0.94 8.19
N LYS A 27 0.17 -0.08 7.62
CA LYS A 27 0.65 -1.23 8.41
C LYS A 27 1.74 -0.84 9.39
N HIS A 28 2.59 0.10 9.00
CA HIS A 28 3.76 0.49 9.78
C HIS A 28 3.56 1.86 10.41
N CYS A 29 4.22 2.09 11.54
CA CYS A 29 4.35 3.41 12.14
C CYS A 29 5.30 4.28 11.31
N GLN A 30 5.06 5.60 11.22
CA GLN A 30 5.93 6.52 10.45
C GLN A 30 7.40 6.49 10.89
N ILE A 31 7.64 6.30 12.20
CA ILE A 31 9.00 6.19 12.75
C ILE A 31 9.54 4.75 12.79
N GLY A 32 8.94 3.83 12.04
CA GLY A 32 9.49 2.47 11.83
C GLY A 32 9.15 1.43 12.90
N HIS A 33 8.24 1.72 13.84
CA HIS A 33 7.77 0.69 14.76
C HIS A 33 7.09 -0.46 14.03
N THR A 34 7.50 -1.68 14.36
CA THR A 34 6.94 -2.94 13.86
C THR A 34 5.80 -3.47 14.73
N THR A 35 5.68 -2.98 15.97
CA THR A 35 4.60 -3.28 16.91
C THR A 35 4.06 -2.01 17.56
N HIS A 36 2.85 -2.07 18.12
CA HIS A 36 2.20 -0.90 18.74
C HIS A 36 3.02 -0.40 19.93
N ASN A 37 3.22 0.91 20.02
CA ASN A 37 3.99 1.52 21.10
C ASN A 37 3.19 2.65 21.77
N ASN A 38 2.83 2.44 23.03
CA ASN A 38 2.05 3.38 23.85
C ASN A 38 2.77 4.72 24.12
N GLY A 39 4.08 4.84 23.87
CA GLY A 39 4.81 6.10 23.94
C GLY A 39 4.89 6.85 22.61
N CYS A 40 4.35 6.28 21.52
CA CYS A 40 4.49 6.85 20.19
C CYS A 40 3.22 7.56 19.74
N ASN A 41 3.34 8.87 19.49
CA ASN A 41 2.25 9.68 18.95
C ASN A 41 1.69 9.10 17.64
N TYR A 42 2.52 8.55 16.74
CA TYR A 42 2.04 7.94 15.50
C TYR A 42 1.32 6.60 15.71
N CYS A 43 1.72 5.80 16.71
CA CYS A 43 1.01 4.57 17.05
C CYS A 43 -0.32 4.84 17.77
N ASN A 44 -0.39 5.93 18.53
CA ASN A 44 -1.50 6.23 19.43
C ASN A 44 -2.50 7.26 18.90
N ASN A 45 -2.06 8.20 18.07
CA ASN A 45 -2.90 9.29 17.63
C ASN A 45 -3.64 8.96 16.34
N ARG A 46 -4.95 9.13 16.43
CA ARG A 46 -5.85 9.52 15.35
C ARG A 46 -5.43 10.93 14.94
N ASN A 47 -4.55 11.06 13.95
CA ASN A 47 -4.06 12.37 13.53
C ASN A 47 -5.17 13.12 12.78
N GLN A 48 -6.05 13.81 13.51
CA GLN A 48 -6.92 14.83 12.95
C GLN A 48 -6.04 16.04 12.68
N ASN A 49 -5.59 16.21 11.43
CA ASN A 49 -4.97 17.47 11.03
C ASN A 49 -5.97 18.60 11.29
N SER A 50 -5.70 19.43 12.29
CA SER A 50 -6.54 20.56 12.71
C SER A 50 -6.69 21.64 11.64
N ASP A 51 -5.84 21.62 10.62
CA ASP A 51 -5.76 22.65 9.57
C ASP A 51 -6.64 22.31 8.35
N SER A 52 -7.36 21.19 8.39
CA SER A 52 -8.31 20.78 7.36
C SER A 52 -9.74 21.05 7.83
N ALA A 53 -10.52 21.78 7.03
CA ALA A 53 -11.94 22.04 7.31
C ALA A 53 -12.81 20.77 7.38
N ALA A 54 -12.30 19.61 6.97
CA ALA A 54 -12.97 18.32 7.05
C ALA A 54 -12.16 17.29 7.86
N PRO A 55 -12.83 16.40 8.62
CA PRO A 55 -12.16 15.42 9.47
C PRO A 55 -11.39 14.40 8.62
N ASN A 56 -10.07 14.41 8.82
CA ASN A 56 -9.13 13.47 8.22
C ASN A 56 -8.72 12.43 9.27
N TYR A 57 -8.69 11.17 8.87
CA TYR A 57 -8.22 10.09 9.74
C TYR A 57 -6.99 9.40 9.18
N GLN A 58 -5.97 9.30 10.02
CA GLN A 58 -4.78 8.52 9.75
C GLN A 58 -4.58 7.53 10.88
N PHE A 59 -4.42 6.26 10.52
CA PHE A 59 -4.14 5.18 11.43
C PHE A 59 -2.88 4.45 11.01
N TYR A 60 -2.03 4.16 11.97
CA TYR A 60 -0.78 3.44 11.77
C TYR A 60 -0.78 2.15 12.56
N ASN A 61 0.18 1.27 12.23
CA ASN A 61 0.45 0.06 12.99
C ASN A 61 -0.78 -0.88 13.09
N THR A 62 -1.47 -1.11 11.97
CA THR A 62 -2.56 -2.07 11.91
C THR A 62 -2.47 -2.93 10.66
N THR A 63 -2.71 -4.23 10.79
CA THR A 63 -2.81 -5.15 9.64
C THR A 63 -4.23 -5.70 9.59
N LEU A 64 -4.95 -5.33 8.55
CA LEU A 64 -6.35 -5.67 8.34
C LEU A 64 -6.50 -6.90 7.44
N GLU A 65 -7.55 -7.66 7.68
CA GLU A 65 -7.96 -8.80 6.85
C GLU A 65 -9.48 -8.82 6.65
N GLY A 66 -9.94 -9.54 5.62
CA GLY A 66 -11.36 -9.68 5.30
C GLY A 66 -11.93 -8.45 4.60
N GLU A 67 -13.20 -8.16 4.85
CA GLU A 67 -13.90 -7.06 4.18
C GLU A 67 -13.79 -5.74 4.95
N LEU A 68 -13.43 -4.67 4.25
CA LEU A 68 -13.46 -3.29 4.70
C LEU A 68 -14.59 -2.54 3.95
N ASP A 69 -15.73 -2.39 4.62
CA ASP A 69 -16.91 -1.71 4.09
C ASP A 69 -16.89 -0.21 4.40
N LEU A 70 -16.72 0.58 3.33
CA LEU A 70 -16.62 2.03 3.39
C LEU A 70 -17.90 2.72 2.89
N ASN A 71 -19.00 1.98 2.69
CA ASN A 71 -20.24 2.53 2.15
C ASN A 71 -20.92 3.59 3.04
N ASP A 72 -20.60 3.62 4.33
CA ASP A 72 -21.05 4.67 5.26
C ASP A 72 -20.27 6.00 5.08
N PHE A 73 -19.18 6.00 4.31
CA PHE A 73 -18.30 7.16 4.08
C PHE A 73 -18.67 7.87 2.78
N VAL A 74 -19.91 8.37 2.71
CA VAL A 74 -20.49 8.93 1.48
C VAL A 74 -19.74 10.15 0.92
N ASN A 75 -19.05 10.90 1.78
CA ASN A 75 -18.26 12.08 1.41
C ASN A 75 -16.75 11.80 1.30
N LEU A 76 -16.33 10.53 1.36
CA LEU A 76 -14.91 10.16 1.27
C LEU A 76 -14.36 10.58 -0.10
N GLN A 77 -13.34 11.42 -0.08
CA GLN A 77 -12.65 11.91 -1.28
C GLN A 77 -11.33 11.18 -1.49
N GLN A 78 -10.63 10.86 -0.40
CA GLN A 78 -9.31 10.26 -0.46
C GLN A 78 -9.20 9.03 0.45
N LEU A 79 -8.77 7.90 -0.11
CA LEU A 79 -8.47 6.68 0.62
C LEU A 79 -7.02 6.24 0.35
N TYR A 80 -6.27 6.01 1.41
CA TYR A 80 -4.91 5.48 1.35
C TYR A 80 -4.83 4.21 2.20
N ILE A 81 -4.38 3.12 1.60
CA ILE A 81 -4.19 1.83 2.26
C ILE A 81 -2.79 1.35 1.91
N CYS A 82 -1.89 1.42 2.87
CA CYS A 82 -0.49 1.09 2.67
C CYS A 82 -0.09 -0.16 3.45
N ASP A 83 0.61 -1.05 2.75
CA ASP A 83 1.25 -2.27 3.21
C ASP A 83 0.30 -3.27 3.87
N GLN A 84 -0.96 -3.26 3.45
CA GLN A 84 -1.94 -4.24 3.90
C GLN A 84 -1.80 -5.58 3.13
N HIS A 85 -2.28 -6.66 3.74
CA HIS A 85 -2.21 -8.01 3.18
C HIS A 85 -3.09 -8.16 1.92
N GLN A 86 -2.81 -9.17 1.09
CA GLN A 86 -3.51 -9.40 -0.19
C GLN A 86 -5.01 -9.76 -0.03
N ASP A 87 -5.45 -10.14 1.17
CA ASP A 87 -6.81 -10.65 1.44
C ASP A 87 -7.81 -9.56 1.88
N LEU A 88 -7.45 -8.28 1.75
CA LEU A 88 -8.34 -7.17 2.09
C LEU A 88 -9.31 -6.89 0.92
N ASN A 89 -10.59 -7.17 1.13
CA ASN A 89 -11.66 -6.86 0.18
C ASN A 89 -12.26 -5.48 0.47
N LEU A 90 -12.29 -4.59 -0.52
CA LEU A 90 -12.78 -3.22 -0.36
C LEU A 90 -14.19 -3.08 -0.95
N LYS A 91 -15.13 -2.60 -0.14
CA LYS A 91 -16.46 -2.18 -0.61
C LYS A 91 -16.58 -0.66 -0.57
N THR A 92 -16.71 -0.06 -1.75
CA THR A 92 -16.75 1.39 -1.94
C THR A 92 -17.91 1.86 -2.82
N ASP A 93 -18.95 1.03 -2.99
CA ASP A 93 -20.07 1.25 -3.92
C ASP A 93 -20.81 2.59 -3.71
N LYS A 94 -20.85 3.07 -2.47
CA LYS A 94 -21.51 4.32 -2.07
C LYS A 94 -20.56 5.50 -1.87
N CYS A 95 -19.25 5.33 -2.07
CA CYS A 95 -18.24 6.39 -1.95
C CYS A 95 -18.17 7.27 -3.22
N LYS A 96 -19.29 7.93 -3.58
CA LYS A 96 -19.40 8.69 -4.84
C LYS A 96 -18.47 9.89 -4.96
N SER A 97 -17.97 10.39 -3.83
CA SER A 97 -17.03 11.52 -3.77
C SER A 97 -15.57 11.10 -3.91
N LEU A 98 -15.27 9.79 -4.04
CA LEU A 98 -13.91 9.27 -4.02
C LEU A 98 -13.18 9.68 -5.31
N THR A 99 -12.27 10.64 -5.18
CA THR A 99 -11.44 11.14 -6.28
C THR A 99 -10.04 10.52 -6.26
N ARG A 100 -9.62 9.97 -5.11
CA ARG A 100 -8.30 9.36 -4.95
C ARG A 100 -8.37 8.09 -4.13
N LEU A 101 -8.02 6.97 -4.75
CA LEU A 101 -7.77 5.70 -4.09
C LEU A 101 -6.30 5.33 -4.29
N VAL A 102 -5.58 5.07 -3.21
CA VAL A 102 -4.20 4.58 -3.25
C VAL A 102 -4.13 3.33 -2.39
N ILE A 103 -3.84 2.20 -3.03
CA ILE A 103 -3.51 0.95 -2.35
C ILE A 103 -2.08 0.60 -2.76
N TYR A 104 -1.20 0.49 -1.79
CA TYR A 104 0.21 0.17 -2.03
C TYR A 104 0.62 -0.95 -1.07
N ASN A 105 1.41 -1.92 -1.54
CA ASN A 105 2.01 -2.95 -0.70
C ASN A 105 3.46 -3.19 -1.16
N PHE A 106 4.44 -2.94 -0.28
CA PHE A 106 5.88 -3.10 -0.56
C PHE A 106 6.27 -4.52 -1.02
N GLN A 107 5.50 -5.57 -0.70
CA GLN A 107 5.84 -6.96 -1.04
C GLN A 107 5.17 -7.49 -2.32
N SER A 108 4.11 -6.82 -2.79
CA SER A 108 3.43 -7.15 -4.04
C SER A 108 2.67 -5.91 -4.49
N VAL A 109 3.20 -5.16 -5.46
CA VAL A 109 2.62 -3.88 -5.87
C VAL A 109 1.37 -4.13 -6.71
N LYS A 110 0.21 -4.28 -6.05
CA LYS A 110 -1.11 -4.21 -6.69
C LYS A 110 -1.70 -2.82 -6.46
N ILE A 111 -1.50 -1.93 -7.42
CA ILE A 111 -2.08 -0.58 -7.41
C ILE A 111 -3.41 -0.64 -8.18
N ILE A 112 -4.53 -0.59 -7.47
CA ILE A 112 -5.86 -0.38 -8.09
C ILE A 112 -6.20 1.11 -7.95
N LEU A 113 -6.06 1.87 -9.04
CA LEU A 113 -6.49 3.27 -9.10
C LEU A 113 -7.92 3.33 -9.65
N TYR A 114 -8.89 3.58 -8.78
CA TYR A 114 -10.22 4.02 -9.22
C TYR A 114 -10.26 5.55 -9.17
N THR A 115 -10.32 6.18 -10.34
CA THR A 115 -10.60 7.63 -10.49
C THR A 115 -11.97 7.79 -11.15
N GLN A 116 -13.02 7.92 -10.35
CA GLN A 116 -14.29 8.43 -10.88
C GLN A 116 -14.17 9.95 -11.02
N ARG A 117 -13.91 10.39 -12.26
CA ARG A 117 -13.79 11.78 -12.73
C ARG A 117 -12.54 12.54 -12.28
N LEU A 118 -11.45 12.38 -13.02
CA LEU A 118 -11.01 13.40 -13.99
C LEU A 118 -10.00 12.77 -14.96
N VAL A 119 -10.35 12.90 -16.22
CA VAL A 119 -9.63 12.59 -17.46
C VAL A 119 -8.28 13.33 -17.47
N GLY A 120 -7.26 12.71 -18.08
CA GLY A 120 -6.19 13.46 -18.75
C GLY A 120 -4.79 13.02 -18.36
N ASP A 121 -4.08 13.85 -17.59
CA ASP A 121 -2.62 13.88 -17.71
C ASP A 121 -1.90 13.51 -16.40
N LEU A 122 -2.43 13.89 -15.23
CA LEU A 122 -1.76 13.65 -13.94
C LEU A 122 -1.76 12.17 -13.52
N ALA A 123 -2.79 11.41 -13.92
CA ALA A 123 -2.82 9.96 -13.72
C ALA A 123 -1.84 9.25 -14.65
N PHE A 124 -1.69 9.75 -15.89
CA PHE A 124 -0.76 9.20 -16.88
C PHE A 124 0.69 9.46 -16.48
N GLU A 125 1.03 10.67 -16.03
CA GLU A 125 2.37 11.01 -15.53
C GLU A 125 2.78 10.14 -14.34
N LYS A 126 1.86 9.90 -13.38
CA LYS A 126 2.17 9.03 -12.25
C LYS A 126 2.28 7.57 -12.66
N ILE A 127 1.43 7.09 -13.55
CA ILE A 127 1.55 5.74 -14.13
C ILE A 127 2.91 5.60 -14.83
N LEU A 128 3.34 6.61 -15.58
CA LEU A 128 4.62 6.63 -16.27
C LEU A 128 5.79 6.64 -15.28
N ASP A 129 5.76 7.48 -14.24
CA ASP A 129 6.76 7.51 -13.18
C ASP A 129 6.87 6.15 -12.46
N TYR A 130 5.73 5.47 -12.25
CA TYR A 130 5.70 4.13 -11.67
C TYR A 130 6.23 3.06 -12.63
N GLN A 131 5.89 3.10 -13.92
CA GLN A 131 6.46 2.20 -14.93
C GLN A 131 7.98 2.38 -15.01
N ILE A 132 8.46 3.62 -14.92
CA ILE A 132 9.89 3.93 -14.87
C ILE A 132 10.53 3.35 -13.61
N ALA A 133 9.88 3.48 -12.45
CA ALA A 133 10.38 2.93 -11.19
C ALA A 133 10.44 1.38 -11.21
N ILE A 134 9.40 0.72 -11.76
CA ILE A 134 9.37 -0.73 -11.97
C ILE A 134 10.48 -1.15 -12.92
N THR A 135 10.65 -0.45 -14.04
CA THR A 135 11.71 -0.73 -15.02
C THR A 135 13.09 -0.58 -14.38
N LYS A 136 13.32 0.46 -13.58
CA LYS A 136 14.58 0.64 -12.83
C LYS A 136 14.82 -0.49 -11.82
N ASN A 137 13.78 -0.94 -11.12
CA ASN A 137 13.87 -2.03 -10.16
C ASN A 137 14.18 -3.38 -10.86
N LYS A 138 13.49 -3.67 -11.98
CA LYS A 138 13.78 -4.83 -12.84
C LYS A 138 15.22 -4.84 -13.34
N LEU A 139 15.70 -3.70 -13.86
CA LEU A 139 17.08 -3.56 -14.34
C LEU A 139 18.11 -3.81 -13.23
N MET A 140 17.89 -3.25 -12.04
CA MET A 140 18.78 -3.48 -10.89
C MET A 140 18.86 -4.96 -10.50
N TRP A 141 17.73 -5.69 -10.47
CA TRP A 141 17.73 -7.12 -10.16
C TRP A 141 18.34 -7.96 -11.27
N LEU A 142 18.17 -7.58 -12.53
CA LEU A 142 18.87 -8.20 -13.66
C LEU A 142 20.39 -8.03 -13.56
N ASP A 143 20.87 -6.82 -13.23
CA ASP A 143 22.29 -6.55 -13.04
C ASP A 143 22.87 -7.37 -11.89
N LEU A 144 22.17 -7.45 -10.75
CA LEU A 144 22.56 -8.29 -9.62
C LEU A 144 22.54 -9.78 -9.96
N LEU A 145 21.57 -10.24 -10.75
CA LEU A 145 21.48 -11.64 -11.19
C LEU A 145 22.66 -12.00 -12.09
N ILE A 146 23.03 -11.13 -13.04
CA ILE A 146 24.21 -11.31 -13.89
C ILE A 146 25.48 -11.33 -13.05
N TYR A 147 25.63 -10.37 -12.13
CA TYR A 147 26.78 -10.28 -11.23
C TYR A 147 26.94 -11.57 -10.40
N TYR A 148 25.89 -12.01 -9.71
CA TYR A 148 25.98 -13.23 -8.89
C TYR A 148 26.13 -14.51 -9.72
N GLN A 149 25.58 -14.58 -10.94
CA GLN A 149 25.87 -15.69 -11.85
C GLN A 149 27.36 -15.74 -12.20
N GLN A 150 27.97 -14.60 -12.52
CA GLN A 150 29.40 -14.53 -12.83
C GLN A 150 30.27 -14.92 -11.62
N GLU A 151 29.92 -14.44 -10.42
CA GLU A 151 30.63 -14.79 -9.19
C GLU A 151 30.49 -16.27 -8.81
N VAL A 152 29.32 -16.88 -9.02
CA VAL A 152 29.15 -18.33 -8.83
C VAL A 152 29.97 -19.11 -9.86
N LEU A 153 30.03 -18.66 -11.12
CA LEU A 153 30.83 -19.32 -12.15
C LEU A 153 32.34 -19.24 -11.90
N GLN A 154 32.82 -18.13 -11.33
CA GLN A 154 34.25 -17.90 -11.10
C GLN A 154 34.74 -18.43 -9.75
N ASN A 155 33.97 -18.20 -8.69
CA ASN A 155 34.39 -18.39 -7.31
C ASN A 155 33.59 -19.47 -6.57
N ASP A 156 32.50 -19.95 -7.16
CA ASP A 156 31.59 -20.99 -6.67
C ASP A 156 31.39 -21.03 -5.15
N ASN A 157 30.97 -19.88 -4.59
CA ASN A 157 30.77 -19.71 -3.16
C ASN A 157 29.30 -19.90 -2.78
N THR A 158 29.06 -20.64 -1.68
CA THR A 158 27.74 -20.79 -1.04
C THR A 158 27.02 -19.46 -0.76
N PHE A 159 27.75 -18.40 -0.44
CA PHE A 159 27.20 -17.05 -0.27
C PHE A 159 26.59 -16.54 -1.59
N PHE A 160 27.35 -16.57 -2.69
CA PHE A 160 26.88 -16.09 -3.99
C PHE A 160 25.74 -16.94 -4.55
N ARG A 161 25.73 -18.25 -4.27
CA ARG A 161 24.59 -19.12 -4.62
C ARG A 161 23.31 -18.69 -3.90
N LYS A 162 23.39 -18.32 -2.61
CA LYS A 162 22.23 -17.86 -1.84
C LYS A 162 21.71 -16.51 -2.34
N GLU A 163 22.60 -15.57 -2.62
CA GLU A 163 22.20 -14.26 -3.16
C GLU A 163 21.68 -14.37 -4.60
N LEU A 164 22.21 -15.30 -5.41
CA LEU A 164 21.67 -15.61 -6.74
C LEU A 164 20.23 -16.12 -6.67
N GLU A 165 19.93 -17.07 -5.77
CA GLU A 165 18.56 -17.57 -5.59
C GLU A 165 17.61 -16.48 -5.07
N LYS A 166 18.09 -15.58 -4.21
CA LYS A 166 17.32 -14.41 -3.79
C LYS A 166 16.99 -13.51 -4.97
N ALA A 167 17.99 -13.16 -5.79
CA ALA A 167 17.77 -12.33 -6.98
C ALA A 167 16.81 -12.97 -7.98
N LYS A 168 16.88 -14.28 -8.19
CA LYS A 168 15.93 -15.04 -9.04
C LYS A 168 14.50 -14.95 -8.50
N ASN A 169 14.31 -15.15 -7.20
CA ASN A 169 12.98 -15.09 -6.58
C ASN A 169 12.37 -13.68 -6.67
N GLU A 170 13.16 -12.64 -6.40
CA GLU A 170 12.71 -11.26 -6.52
C GLU A 170 12.36 -10.91 -7.97
N LEU A 171 13.20 -11.29 -8.94
CA LEU A 171 12.94 -11.07 -10.36
C LEU A 171 11.69 -11.83 -10.83
N SER A 172 11.50 -13.07 -10.39
CA SER A 172 10.30 -13.85 -10.68
C SER A 172 9.04 -13.16 -10.17
N ASN A 173 9.05 -12.66 -8.93
CA ASN A 173 7.92 -11.92 -8.35
C ASN A 173 7.58 -10.66 -9.16
N VAL A 174 8.61 -9.95 -9.63
CA VAL A 174 8.42 -8.73 -10.43
C VAL A 174 7.94 -9.03 -11.86
N LEU A 175 8.28 -10.18 -12.44
CA LEU A 175 7.87 -10.60 -13.79
C LEU A 175 6.47 -11.23 -13.83
N THR A 176 6.07 -12.03 -12.82
CA THR A 176 4.73 -12.63 -12.76
C THR A 176 3.59 -11.62 -12.63
N ILE A 177 3.90 -10.36 -12.26
CA ILE A 177 2.93 -9.28 -12.20
C ILE A 177 2.46 -8.85 -13.61
N GLU A 178 3.18 -9.19 -14.68
CA GLU A 178 2.81 -8.82 -16.07
C GLU A 178 1.76 -9.72 -16.73
N GLU A 179 1.37 -10.87 -16.16
CA GLU A 179 0.47 -11.82 -16.84
C GLU A 179 -1.04 -11.65 -16.56
N ILE A 180 -1.44 -10.66 -15.78
CA ILE A 180 -2.88 -10.37 -15.57
C ILE A 180 -3.27 -9.17 -16.44
N THR A 181 -3.51 -9.46 -17.73
CA THR A 181 -4.25 -8.59 -18.67
C THR A 181 -5.65 -9.13 -18.87
#